data_AF-A0A966SD37-F1
#
_entry.id   AF-A0A966SD37-F1
#
_cell.length_a   1.000
_cell.length_b   1.000
_cell.length_c   1.000
_cell.angle_alpha   90.00
_cell.angle_beta   90.00
_cell.angle_gamma   90.00
#
_symmetry.space_group_name_H-M   'P 1'
#
loop_
_entity.id
_entity.type
_entity.pdbx_description
1 polymer ?
#
loop_
_entity_poly.entity_id
_entity_poly.type
_entity_poly.pdbx_seq_one_letter_code
_entity_poly.pdbx_strand_id
1 'polypeptide(L)'
;MPKRTDIHSVLIIGAGPIIIGQACEFDYSGTQACKALKEEGYRVILVNSNPATIMTDPEFADRTYIEPITPECVEKIIIREKEEMARTGAKGKLVLLPTLGGQTALNTSMALHKNGALARHGVEMIGAKPEAIHKGEDRLVFKELMLAIGLDVPISGVAHNMAEARAIQEKIGRFPVIIRPAYTLGGTGGGIAYNGDEFEEIAKRGIDLSPVNEVLIEESLLGWKEYEMEVMRDKADNCVIICSIENFDPMGVHTGDSITVAPIQTLTDKEYQIMRDQSFAVIRAVGVETGGSNIQFGVSPDNGRMVIIEMNPRVSRSSALASKATGFPIAKIAAKLAVGYLLDELKNDITRETPASFEPSIDYVVTKIPRFAFEKFPQADPTLTTQMKSVGEAMAIGRTFKESLQKCLRSLEIGRSGLGGDGKPWRIGTEVYGDRDILPRDVISRKLSVPNAERIFFIRHALRAGFTIEEIFNLTKIDRWFLVQIKEIVDFEEELATAKN
;
A
#
# COMPACT_ATOMS: atom_id res chain seq x y z
N MET A 1 -15.69 31.92 6.26
CA MET A 1 -14.53 31.18 6.79
C MET A 1 -14.48 29.83 6.10
N PRO A 2 -13.28 29.36 5.73
CA PRO A 2 -13.11 28.12 4.97
C PRO A 2 -13.55 26.85 5.73
N LYS A 3 -13.34 26.82 7.04
CA LYS A 3 -13.74 25.70 7.91
C LYS A 3 -15.25 25.63 8.16
N ARG A 4 -15.78 24.42 8.27
CA ARG A 4 -17.18 24.13 8.60
C ARG A 4 -17.53 24.59 10.02
N THR A 5 -18.52 25.47 10.13
CA THR A 5 -19.02 26.01 11.41
C THR A 5 -20.21 25.23 11.97
N ASP A 6 -20.76 24.27 11.23
CA ASP A 6 -21.83 23.40 11.71
C ASP A 6 -21.33 22.20 12.52
N ILE A 7 -20.00 21.96 12.51
CA ILE A 7 -19.33 20.90 13.25
C ILE A 7 -18.79 21.48 14.57
N HIS A 8 -19.08 20.79 15.67
CA HIS A 8 -18.49 21.09 16.98
C HIS A 8 -17.46 20.02 17.37
N SER A 9 -17.85 18.75 17.26
CA SER A 9 -17.06 17.61 17.70
C SER A 9 -16.75 16.68 16.53
N VAL A 10 -15.53 16.15 16.49
CA VAL A 10 -15.10 15.15 15.51
C VAL A 10 -14.69 13.88 16.25
N LEU A 11 -15.39 12.77 15.96
CA LEU A 11 -15.02 11.43 16.40
C LEU A 11 -14.05 10.82 15.37
N ILE A 12 -12.89 10.41 15.85
CA ILE A 12 -11.88 9.67 15.07
C ILE A 12 -11.86 8.23 15.58
N ILE A 13 -11.85 7.27 14.66
CA ILE A 13 -11.66 5.85 14.99
C ILE A 13 -10.21 5.49 14.63
N GLY A 14 -9.45 5.04 15.63
CA GLY A 14 -8.10 4.53 15.46
C GLY A 14 -8.07 3.14 14.81
N ALA A 15 -6.85 2.62 14.57
CA ALA A 15 -6.68 1.32 13.92
C ALA A 15 -6.82 0.11 14.88
N GLY A 16 -6.69 0.33 16.19
CA GLY A 16 -6.60 -0.74 17.16
C GLY A 16 -5.17 -1.30 17.26
N PRO A 17 -5.00 -2.57 17.68
CA PRO A 17 -3.68 -3.17 17.87
C PRO A 17 -2.90 -3.29 16.56
N ILE A 18 -1.57 -3.24 16.68
CA ILE A 18 -0.65 -3.45 15.56
C ILE A 18 -0.71 -4.90 15.10
N ILE A 19 -0.95 -5.09 13.80
CA ILE A 19 -0.94 -6.40 13.14
C ILE A 19 -0.17 -6.30 11.80
N ILE A 20 0.23 -7.44 11.23
CA ILE A 20 0.82 -7.46 9.88
C ILE A 20 -0.17 -6.80 8.89
N GLY A 21 0.33 -5.84 8.12
CA GLY A 21 -0.47 -5.09 7.15
C GLY A 21 -1.24 -3.89 7.72
N GLN A 22 -1.34 -3.72 9.05
CA GLN A 22 -1.94 -2.56 9.69
C GLN A 22 -1.16 -2.17 10.95
N ALA A 23 -0.22 -1.24 10.80
CA ALA A 23 0.78 -0.96 11.83
C ALA A 23 0.85 0.53 12.23
N CYS A 24 2.06 1.01 12.56
CA CYS A 24 2.30 2.29 13.19
C CYS A 24 1.92 3.51 12.33
N GLU A 25 1.74 3.32 11.02
CA GLU A 25 1.30 4.35 10.07
C GLU A 25 -0.02 5.02 10.50
N PHE A 26 -0.89 4.30 11.21
CA PHE A 26 -2.18 4.81 11.67
C PHE A 26 -2.10 5.55 13.01
N ASP A 27 -1.13 5.24 13.88
CA ASP A 27 -0.82 6.10 15.02
C ASP A 27 -0.24 7.43 14.54
N TYR A 28 0.71 7.37 13.59
CA TYR A 28 1.24 8.57 12.94
C TYR A 28 0.11 9.42 12.32
N SER A 29 -0.75 8.79 11.50
CA SER A 29 -1.83 9.51 10.81
C SER A 29 -2.88 10.04 11.78
N GLY A 30 -3.29 9.24 12.76
CA GLY A 30 -4.24 9.62 13.80
C GLY A 30 -3.75 10.79 14.64
N THR A 31 -2.49 10.75 15.08
CA THR A 31 -1.85 11.84 15.84
C THR A 31 -1.83 13.14 15.03
N GLN A 32 -1.47 13.09 13.74
CA GLN A 32 -1.46 14.26 12.86
C GLN A 32 -2.86 14.87 12.72
N ALA A 33 -3.89 14.04 12.55
CA ALA A 33 -5.26 14.50 12.42
C ALA A 33 -5.82 15.09 13.72
N CYS A 34 -5.58 14.43 14.87
CA CYS A 34 -5.94 14.92 16.20
C CYS A 34 -5.36 16.34 16.41
N LYS A 35 -4.07 16.51 16.14
CA LYS A 35 -3.40 17.80 16.23
C LYS A 35 -4.01 18.83 15.27
N ALA A 36 -4.21 18.45 14.00
CA ALA A 36 -4.76 19.35 12.99
C ALA A 36 -6.15 19.88 13.37
N LEU A 37 -7.03 19.01 13.87
CA LEU A 37 -8.40 19.36 14.22
C LEU A 37 -8.46 20.20 15.50
N LYS A 38 -7.60 19.93 16.49
CA LYS A 38 -7.47 20.76 17.70
C LYS A 38 -6.92 22.16 17.38
N GLU A 39 -5.93 22.27 16.49
CA GLU A 39 -5.42 23.57 16.00
C GLU A 39 -6.54 24.42 15.37
N GLU A 40 -7.52 23.77 14.72
CA GLU A 40 -8.70 24.42 14.14
C GLU A 40 -9.83 24.68 15.16
N GLY A 41 -9.64 24.30 16.42
CA GLY A 41 -10.60 24.54 17.50
C GLY A 41 -11.80 23.59 17.51
N TYR A 42 -11.71 22.43 16.85
CA TYR A 42 -12.70 21.37 16.99
C TYR A 42 -12.47 20.59 18.29
N ARG A 43 -13.56 20.12 18.89
CA ARG A 43 -13.48 19.14 19.98
C ARG A 43 -13.20 17.75 19.41
N VAL A 44 -12.05 17.19 19.74
CA VAL A 44 -11.63 15.87 19.22
C VAL A 44 -11.97 14.77 20.21
N ILE A 45 -12.71 13.79 19.73
CA ILE A 45 -13.00 12.55 20.44
C ILE A 45 -12.28 11.44 19.69
N LEU A 46 -11.52 10.62 20.41
CA LEU A 46 -10.79 9.50 19.82
C LEU A 46 -11.18 8.20 20.50
N VAL A 47 -11.38 7.15 19.70
CA VAL A 47 -11.43 5.76 20.19
C VAL A 47 -10.32 4.94 19.55
N ASN A 48 -9.46 4.32 20.37
CA ASN A 48 -8.44 3.38 19.91
C ASN A 48 -8.11 2.37 21.02
N SER A 49 -8.25 1.08 20.75
CA SER A 49 -7.99 0.03 21.74
C SER A 49 -6.50 -0.20 22.04
N ASN A 50 -5.60 0.35 21.23
CA ASN A 50 -4.16 0.19 21.43
C ASN A 50 -3.63 1.26 22.40
N PRO A 51 -3.16 0.87 23.61
CA PRO A 51 -2.66 1.84 24.60
C PRO A 51 -1.25 2.34 24.30
N ALA A 52 -0.52 1.70 23.37
CA ALA A 52 0.86 2.04 23.04
C ALA A 52 0.93 3.02 21.84
N THR A 53 0.00 3.97 21.77
CA THR A 53 -0.07 4.95 20.68
C THR A 53 0.03 6.38 21.20
N ILE A 54 0.75 7.24 20.47
CA ILE A 54 0.85 8.66 20.82
C ILE A 54 -0.52 9.34 20.67
N MET A 55 -1.32 8.94 19.68
CA MET A 55 -2.65 9.51 19.50
C MET A 55 -3.57 9.33 20.72
N THR A 56 -3.33 8.32 21.56
CA THR A 56 -4.08 8.07 22.80
C THR A 56 -3.55 8.83 24.01
N ASP A 57 -2.45 9.57 23.89
CA ASP A 57 -1.98 10.40 25.01
C ASP A 57 -3.01 11.52 25.30
N PRO A 58 -3.25 11.87 26.58
CA PRO A 58 -4.35 12.76 26.98
C PRO A 58 -4.32 14.15 26.34
N GLU A 59 -3.16 14.64 25.89
CA GLU A 59 -3.02 15.96 25.28
C GLU A 59 -3.49 16.04 23.82
N PHE A 60 -3.58 14.93 23.08
CA PHE A 60 -3.86 14.95 21.64
C PHE A 60 -5.34 14.97 21.30
N ALA A 61 -6.23 14.53 22.19
CA ALA A 61 -7.68 14.63 22.04
C ALA A 61 -8.29 15.34 23.26
N ASP A 62 -9.55 15.78 23.18
CA ASP A 62 -10.29 16.29 24.35
C ASP A 62 -10.93 15.15 25.15
N ARG A 63 -11.21 14.05 24.45
CA ARG A 63 -11.71 12.79 25.01
C ARG A 63 -11.03 11.62 24.31
N THR A 64 -10.34 10.79 25.08
CA THR A 64 -9.70 9.57 24.58
C THR A 64 -10.35 8.35 25.23
N TYR A 65 -10.81 7.43 24.38
CA TYR A 65 -11.36 6.14 24.76
C TYR A 65 -10.39 5.02 24.37
N ILE A 66 -9.77 4.40 25.36
CA ILE A 66 -9.00 3.17 25.17
C ILE A 66 -9.95 1.98 25.36
N GLU A 67 -10.76 1.75 24.33
CA GLU A 67 -11.90 0.83 24.36
C GLU A 67 -11.95 -0.04 23.08
N PRO A 68 -12.62 -1.21 23.09
CA PRO A 68 -12.76 -2.06 21.91
C PRO A 68 -13.37 -1.33 20.72
N ILE A 69 -12.77 -1.48 19.54
CA ILE A 69 -13.25 -0.83 18.30
C ILE A 69 -14.32 -1.71 17.65
N THR A 70 -15.47 -1.84 18.31
CA THR A 70 -16.66 -2.53 17.77
C THR A 70 -17.79 -1.54 17.53
N PRO A 71 -18.72 -1.80 16.60
CA PRO A 71 -19.87 -0.92 16.35
C PRO A 71 -20.66 -0.62 17.63
N GLU A 72 -20.87 -1.61 18.50
CA GLU A 72 -21.64 -1.44 19.74
C GLU A 72 -20.93 -0.53 20.73
N CYS A 73 -19.60 -0.64 20.85
CA CYS A 73 -18.81 0.23 21.72
C CYS A 73 -18.78 1.66 21.18
N VAL A 74 -18.53 1.82 19.87
CA VAL A 74 -18.48 3.14 19.23
C VAL A 74 -19.85 3.83 19.27
N GLU A 75 -20.96 3.11 19.12
CA GLU A 75 -22.31 3.69 19.28
C GLU A 75 -22.55 4.19 20.72
N LYS A 76 -22.08 3.46 21.74
CA LYS A 76 -22.15 3.93 23.15
C LYS A 76 -21.34 5.20 23.37
N ILE A 77 -20.15 5.30 22.77
CA ILE A 77 -19.32 6.52 22.82
C ILE A 77 -20.06 7.68 22.16
N ILE A 78 -20.65 7.47 20.98
CA ILE A 78 -21.46 8.49 20.28
C ILE A 78 -22.60 9.00 21.19
N ILE A 79 -23.34 8.10 21.83
CA ILE A 79 -24.43 8.46 22.75
C ILE A 79 -23.91 9.34 23.90
N ARG A 80 -22.88 8.86 24.61
CA ARG A 80 -22.30 9.55 25.76
C ARG A 80 -21.78 10.95 25.41
N GLU A 81 -21.17 11.08 24.24
CA GLU A 81 -20.56 12.33 23.78
C GLU A 81 -21.60 13.34 23.29
N LYS A 82 -22.72 12.86 22.72
CA LYS A 82 -23.87 13.72 22.43
C LYS A 82 -24.57 14.21 23.69
N GLU A 83 -24.72 13.37 24.71
CA GLU A 83 -25.25 13.78 26.02
C GLU A 83 -24.36 14.84 26.66
N GLU A 84 -23.04 14.70 26.55
CA GLU A 84 -22.07 15.68 27.03
C GLU A 84 -22.19 17.02 26.29
N MET A 85 -22.37 17.00 24.97
CA MET A 85 -22.63 18.21 24.18
C MET A 85 -23.93 18.90 24.61
N ALA A 86 -25.00 18.13 24.83
CA ALA A 86 -26.26 18.68 25.32
C ALA A 86 -26.12 19.30 26.72
N ARG A 87 -25.41 18.62 27.63
CA ARG A 87 -25.14 19.09 29.00
C ARG A 87 -24.34 20.39 29.04
N THR A 88 -23.40 20.55 28.12
CA THR A 88 -22.53 21.74 28.04
C THR A 88 -23.13 22.88 27.23
N GLY A 89 -24.30 22.67 26.59
CA GLY A 89 -24.90 23.66 25.70
C GLY A 89 -24.10 23.88 24.42
N ALA A 90 -23.25 22.92 24.04
CA ALA A 90 -22.44 22.98 22.82
C ALA A 90 -23.35 23.06 21.58
N LYS A 91 -23.09 24.03 20.70
CA LYS A 91 -23.81 24.20 19.43
C LYS A 91 -23.01 23.56 18.30
N GLY A 92 -23.71 22.84 17.41
CA GLY A 92 -23.12 22.14 16.26
C GLY A 92 -23.29 20.63 16.36
N LYS A 93 -22.74 19.91 15.38
CA LYS A 93 -22.88 18.45 15.25
C LYS A 93 -21.65 17.70 15.74
N LEU A 94 -21.87 16.43 16.07
CA LEU A 94 -20.83 15.40 16.14
C LEU A 94 -20.73 14.73 14.77
N VAL A 95 -19.52 14.66 14.21
CA VAL A 95 -19.24 13.96 12.94
C VAL A 95 -18.22 12.84 13.16
N LEU A 96 -18.16 11.89 12.23
CA LEU A 96 -17.25 10.75 12.23
C LEU A 96 -16.24 10.86 11.09
N LEU A 97 -14.94 10.78 11.40
CA LEU A 97 -13.86 10.74 10.43
C LEU A 97 -13.26 9.31 10.36
N PRO A 98 -13.62 8.51 9.33
CA PRO A 98 -13.31 7.08 9.27
C PRO A 98 -11.99 6.75 8.56
N THR A 99 -11.33 7.74 7.96
CA THR A 99 -10.27 7.54 6.94
C THR A 99 -8.85 7.47 7.50
N LEU A 100 -8.69 7.35 8.82
CA LEU A 100 -7.38 7.47 9.51
C LEU A 100 -6.95 6.22 10.29
N GLY A 101 -7.86 5.27 10.51
CA GLY A 101 -7.62 4.07 11.32
C GLY A 101 -7.60 2.77 10.51
N GLY A 102 -7.08 2.82 9.28
CA GLY A 102 -6.95 1.64 8.42
C GLY A 102 -8.28 0.96 8.12
N GLN A 103 -8.24 -0.36 7.97
CA GLN A 103 -9.42 -1.15 7.65
C GLN A 103 -10.39 -1.26 8.84
N THR A 104 -9.85 -1.31 10.06
CA THR A 104 -10.67 -1.35 11.29
C THR A 104 -11.64 -0.18 11.34
N ALA A 105 -11.16 1.05 11.09
CA ALA A 105 -12.00 2.25 11.13
C ALA A 105 -13.06 2.26 10.02
N LEU A 106 -12.69 1.88 8.79
CA LEU A 106 -13.65 1.79 7.67
C LEU A 106 -14.75 0.76 7.95
N ASN A 107 -14.37 -0.46 8.35
CA ASN A 107 -15.31 -1.54 8.62
C ASN A 107 -16.28 -1.18 9.76
N THR A 108 -15.77 -0.65 10.87
CA THR A 108 -16.60 -0.25 12.00
C THR A 108 -17.55 0.89 11.63
N SER A 109 -17.07 1.88 10.85
CA SER A 109 -17.89 3.00 10.37
C SER A 109 -18.99 2.54 9.40
N MET A 110 -18.66 1.64 8.48
CA MET A 110 -19.63 1.08 7.53
C MET A 110 -20.64 0.17 8.23
N ALA A 111 -20.25 -0.57 9.27
CA ALA A 111 -21.17 -1.34 10.09
C ALA A 111 -22.17 -0.45 10.85
N LEU A 112 -21.68 0.66 11.44
CA LEU A 112 -22.52 1.69 12.07
C LEU A 112 -23.46 2.40 11.07
N HIS A 113 -23.01 2.59 9.83
CA HIS A 113 -23.86 3.13 8.77
C HIS A 113 -24.95 2.13 8.39
N LYS A 114 -24.57 0.88 8.08
CA LYS A 114 -25.49 -0.19 7.63
C LYS A 114 -26.54 -0.54 8.68
N ASN A 115 -26.18 -0.55 9.97
CA ASN A 115 -27.13 -0.83 11.05
C ASN A 115 -27.99 0.39 11.45
N GLY A 116 -27.81 1.54 10.79
CA GLY A 116 -28.56 2.77 11.00
C GLY A 116 -28.16 3.60 12.23
N ALA A 117 -27.12 3.21 12.99
CA ALA A 117 -26.69 3.94 14.19
C ALA A 117 -26.32 5.39 13.89
N LEU A 118 -25.56 5.63 12.83
CA LEU A 118 -25.14 6.99 12.46
C LEU A 118 -26.36 7.88 12.15
N ALA A 119 -27.36 7.34 11.43
CA ALA A 119 -28.58 8.06 11.11
C ALA A 119 -29.45 8.33 12.35
N ARG A 120 -29.64 7.33 13.22
CA ARG A 120 -30.37 7.48 14.51
C ARG A 120 -29.78 8.60 15.37
N HIS A 121 -28.45 8.72 15.36
CA HIS A 121 -27.73 9.72 16.16
C HIS A 121 -27.39 10.99 15.38
N GLY A 122 -27.78 11.14 14.12
CA GLY A 122 -27.47 12.32 13.30
C GLY A 122 -25.97 12.59 13.17
N VAL A 123 -25.15 11.53 13.13
CA VAL A 123 -23.69 11.61 12.96
C VAL A 123 -23.37 11.48 11.48
N GLU A 124 -22.78 12.53 10.92
CA GLU A 124 -22.34 12.58 9.52
C GLU A 124 -20.95 11.97 9.37
N MET A 125 -20.70 11.20 8.31
CA MET A 125 -19.34 10.79 7.93
C MET A 125 -18.68 11.84 7.06
N ILE A 126 -17.50 12.31 7.47
CA ILE A 126 -16.68 13.30 6.75
C ILE A 126 -15.39 12.67 6.21
N GLY A 127 -14.71 13.35 5.29
CA GLY A 127 -13.52 12.82 4.62
C GLY A 127 -13.90 11.91 3.44
N ALA A 128 -14.46 10.74 3.75
CA ALA A 128 -15.03 9.81 2.77
C ALA A 128 -16.45 9.39 3.17
N LYS A 129 -17.38 9.50 2.20
CA LYS A 129 -18.79 9.11 2.38
C LYS A 129 -18.95 7.58 2.26
N PRO A 130 -20.00 6.98 2.85
CA PRO A 130 -20.26 5.54 2.74
C PRO A 130 -20.25 5.00 1.31
N GLU A 131 -20.80 5.77 0.35
CA GLU A 131 -20.85 5.39 -1.06
C GLU A 131 -19.46 5.34 -1.68
N ALA A 132 -18.58 6.30 -1.34
CA ALA A 132 -17.20 6.33 -1.82
C ALA A 132 -16.37 5.18 -1.22
N ILE A 133 -16.55 4.90 0.07
CA ILE A 133 -15.92 3.76 0.73
C ILE A 133 -16.38 2.45 0.06
N HIS A 134 -17.68 2.28 -0.17
CA HIS A 134 -18.20 1.08 -0.84
C HIS A 134 -17.63 0.91 -2.25
N LYS A 135 -17.61 1.98 -3.07
CA LYS A 135 -17.06 1.95 -4.42
C LYS A 135 -15.55 1.66 -4.46
N GLY A 136 -14.79 2.09 -3.46
CA GLY A 136 -13.35 1.84 -3.38
C GLY A 136 -12.99 0.45 -2.85
N GLU A 137 -13.77 -0.06 -1.89
CA GLU A 137 -13.46 -1.33 -1.19
C GLU A 137 -14.08 -2.56 -1.85
N ASP A 138 -15.24 -2.42 -2.50
CA ASP A 138 -15.87 -3.53 -3.21
C ASP A 138 -15.23 -3.71 -4.59
N ARG A 139 -14.52 -4.83 -4.77
CA ARG A 139 -13.74 -5.12 -5.98
C ARG A 139 -14.59 -5.17 -7.25
N LEU A 140 -15.83 -5.68 -7.18
CA LEU A 140 -16.68 -5.78 -8.35
C LEU A 140 -17.20 -4.40 -8.74
N VAL A 141 -17.70 -3.64 -7.76
CA VAL A 141 -18.16 -2.26 -7.97
C VAL A 141 -17.03 -1.38 -8.48
N PHE A 142 -15.82 -1.51 -7.92
CA PHE A 142 -14.65 -0.78 -8.38
C PHE A 142 -14.30 -1.12 -9.83
N LYS A 143 -14.23 -2.41 -10.16
CA LYS A 143 -13.93 -2.88 -11.52
C LYS A 143 -14.93 -2.34 -12.54
N GLU A 144 -16.22 -2.48 -12.26
CA GLU A 144 -17.29 -1.97 -13.13
C GLU A 144 -17.22 -0.46 -13.29
N LEU A 145 -16.92 0.27 -12.20
CA LEU A 145 -16.71 1.71 -12.23
C LEU A 145 -15.53 2.10 -13.11
N MET A 146 -14.39 1.41 -13.01
CA MET A 146 -13.20 1.69 -13.82
C MET A 146 -13.49 1.50 -15.32
N LEU A 147 -14.15 0.39 -15.66
CA LEU A 147 -14.59 0.12 -17.03
C LEU A 147 -15.57 1.19 -17.53
N ALA A 148 -16.51 1.65 -16.69
CA ALA A 148 -17.48 2.67 -17.03
C ALA A 148 -16.85 4.04 -17.34
N ILE A 149 -15.72 4.37 -16.70
CA ILE A 149 -14.96 5.60 -16.98
C ILE A 149 -13.87 5.41 -18.06
N GLY A 150 -13.84 4.25 -18.71
CA GLY A 150 -12.92 3.96 -19.82
C GLY A 150 -11.50 3.61 -19.39
N LEU A 151 -11.28 3.22 -18.13
CA LEU A 151 -9.98 2.77 -17.64
C LEU A 151 -9.86 1.24 -17.74
N ASP A 152 -8.63 0.80 -18.01
CA ASP A 152 -8.31 -0.62 -18.13
C ASP A 152 -8.05 -1.23 -16.76
N VAL A 153 -8.44 -2.49 -16.60
CA VAL A 153 -8.35 -3.29 -15.37
C VAL A 153 -7.99 -4.71 -15.76
N PRO A 154 -7.46 -5.52 -14.83
CA PRO A 154 -7.19 -6.92 -15.10
C PRO A 154 -8.42 -7.64 -15.68
N ILE A 155 -8.26 -8.26 -16.84
CA ILE A 155 -9.30 -9.08 -17.46
C ILE A 155 -9.58 -10.26 -16.53
N SER A 156 -10.80 -10.33 -16.02
CA SER A 156 -11.26 -11.44 -15.18
C SER A 156 -12.73 -11.76 -15.39
N GLY A 157 -13.12 -12.99 -15.04
CA GLY A 157 -14.48 -13.49 -15.10
C GLY A 157 -14.72 -14.65 -14.16
N VAL A 158 -15.98 -14.87 -13.81
CA VAL A 158 -16.43 -15.98 -12.97
C VAL A 158 -16.98 -17.09 -13.86
N ALA A 159 -16.57 -18.33 -13.60
CA ALA A 159 -17.01 -19.53 -14.31
C ALA A 159 -17.60 -20.56 -13.35
N HIS A 160 -18.70 -21.19 -13.77
CA HIS A 160 -19.36 -22.27 -13.02
C HIS A 160 -19.18 -23.65 -13.66
N ASN A 161 -18.59 -23.69 -14.85
CA ASN A 161 -18.33 -24.89 -15.61
C ASN A 161 -17.15 -24.66 -16.57
N MET A 162 -16.62 -25.74 -17.14
CA MET A 162 -15.46 -25.66 -18.03
C MET A 162 -15.73 -24.89 -19.32
N ALA A 163 -16.97 -24.81 -19.81
CA ALA A 163 -17.30 -24.04 -21.00
C ALA A 163 -17.19 -22.52 -20.72
N GLU A 164 -17.73 -22.06 -19.60
CA GLU A 164 -17.56 -20.68 -19.12
C GLU A 164 -16.08 -20.36 -18.84
N ALA A 165 -15.36 -21.30 -18.22
CA ALA A 165 -13.95 -21.14 -17.94
C ALA A 165 -13.12 -20.91 -19.22
N ARG A 166 -13.32 -21.76 -20.24
CA ARG A 166 -12.68 -21.64 -21.55
C ARG A 166 -13.03 -20.32 -22.23
N ALA A 167 -14.29 -19.88 -22.17
CA ALA A 167 -14.70 -18.60 -22.75
C ALA A 167 -13.97 -17.40 -22.08
N ILE A 168 -13.76 -17.45 -20.77
CA ILE A 168 -12.98 -16.42 -20.05
C ILE A 168 -11.50 -16.50 -20.42
N GLN A 169 -10.92 -17.70 -20.52
CA GLN A 169 -9.53 -17.88 -20.95
C GLN A 169 -9.33 -17.37 -22.39
N GLU A 170 -10.27 -17.62 -23.29
CA GLU A 170 -10.24 -17.11 -24.67
C GLU A 170 -10.31 -15.58 -24.70
N LYS A 171 -11.14 -14.97 -23.83
CA LYS A 171 -11.19 -13.51 -23.65
C LYS A 171 -9.88 -12.94 -23.13
N ILE A 172 -9.19 -13.64 -22.21
CA ILE A 172 -7.86 -13.25 -21.73
C ILE A 172 -6.82 -13.42 -22.85
N GLY A 173 -6.93 -14.49 -23.65
CA GLY A 173 -6.14 -14.72 -24.86
C GLY A 173 -4.66 -15.04 -24.63
N ARG A 174 -4.22 -15.19 -23.37
CA ARG A 174 -2.82 -15.45 -23.02
C ARG A 174 -2.68 -16.21 -21.69
N PHE A 175 -1.50 -16.79 -21.48
CA PHE A 175 -1.05 -17.37 -20.23
C PHE A 175 0.16 -16.59 -19.67
N PRO A 176 0.44 -16.65 -18.36
CA PRO A 176 -0.32 -17.37 -17.35
C PRO A 176 -1.66 -16.73 -16.98
N VAL A 177 -2.59 -17.53 -16.45
CA VAL A 177 -3.84 -17.07 -15.83
C VAL A 177 -3.94 -17.58 -14.40
N ILE A 178 -4.55 -16.78 -13.53
CA ILE A 178 -4.79 -17.10 -12.13
C ILE A 178 -6.20 -17.65 -12.00
N ILE A 179 -6.33 -18.80 -11.34
CA ILE A 179 -7.62 -19.48 -11.11
C ILE A 179 -7.84 -19.59 -9.61
N ARG A 180 -8.97 -19.05 -9.12
CA ARG A 180 -9.32 -18.99 -7.70
C ARG A 180 -10.73 -19.53 -7.45
N PRO A 181 -10.87 -20.69 -6.81
CA PRO A 181 -12.19 -21.24 -6.47
C PRO A 181 -12.88 -20.42 -5.37
N ALA A 182 -14.17 -20.18 -5.54
CA ALA A 182 -14.97 -19.49 -4.56
C ALA A 182 -15.15 -20.35 -3.30
N TYR A 183 -15.22 -19.70 -2.14
CA TYR A 183 -15.44 -20.32 -0.83
C TYR A 183 -14.42 -21.42 -0.44
N THR A 184 -13.21 -21.36 -0.97
CA THR A 184 -12.08 -22.21 -0.56
C THR A 184 -11.06 -21.42 0.24
N LEU A 185 -10.39 -22.07 1.20
CA LEU A 185 -9.35 -21.45 2.04
C LEU A 185 -7.96 -21.78 1.51
N GLY A 186 -7.01 -20.86 1.66
CA GLY A 186 -5.59 -21.09 1.35
C GLY A 186 -5.27 -21.39 -0.11
N GLY A 187 -6.13 -20.98 -1.06
CA GLY A 187 -5.94 -21.27 -2.48
C GLY A 187 -6.24 -22.73 -2.87
N THR A 188 -6.90 -23.49 -1.99
CA THR A 188 -7.27 -24.89 -2.25
C THR A 188 -8.06 -25.02 -3.55
N GLY A 189 -7.59 -25.86 -4.47
CA GLY A 189 -8.20 -26.06 -5.79
C GLY A 189 -7.86 -24.99 -6.83
N GLY A 190 -7.24 -23.89 -6.44
CA GLY A 190 -6.76 -22.84 -7.34
C GLY A 190 -5.32 -23.07 -7.81
N GLY A 191 -4.80 -22.10 -8.56
CA GLY A 191 -3.44 -22.15 -9.07
C GLY A 191 -3.18 -21.12 -10.17
N ILE A 192 -1.96 -21.18 -10.71
CA ILE A 192 -1.56 -20.43 -11.89
C ILE A 192 -1.41 -21.44 -13.02
N ALA A 193 -2.16 -21.26 -14.10
CA ALA A 193 -2.02 -22.06 -15.30
C ALA A 193 -1.09 -21.34 -16.27
N TYR A 194 0.02 -21.96 -16.65
CA TYR A 194 0.99 -21.43 -17.61
C TYR A 194 0.73 -21.86 -19.05
N ASN A 195 -0.17 -22.82 -19.25
CA ASN A 195 -0.56 -23.35 -20.56
C ASN A 195 -1.99 -23.92 -20.52
N GLY A 196 -2.49 -24.34 -21.68
CA GLY A 196 -3.85 -24.87 -21.84
C GLY A 196 -4.12 -26.14 -21.04
N ASP A 197 -3.14 -27.05 -20.94
CA ASP A 197 -3.31 -28.31 -20.22
C ASP A 197 -3.44 -28.08 -18.72
N GLU A 198 -2.56 -27.23 -18.16
CA GLU A 198 -2.65 -26.80 -16.76
C GLU A 198 -3.94 -26.05 -16.48
N PHE A 199 -4.41 -25.23 -17.43
CA PHE A 199 -5.68 -24.52 -17.30
C PHE A 199 -6.86 -25.48 -17.15
N GLU A 200 -6.94 -26.48 -18.03
CA GLU A 200 -8.00 -27.49 -17.97
C GLU A 200 -7.98 -28.25 -16.64
N GLU A 201 -6.80 -28.65 -16.18
CA GLU A 201 -6.64 -29.37 -14.92
C GLU A 201 -7.05 -28.49 -13.71
N ILE A 202 -6.48 -27.29 -13.61
CA ILE A 202 -6.66 -26.41 -12.46
C ILE A 202 -8.09 -25.87 -12.42
N ALA A 203 -8.66 -25.46 -13.56
CA ALA A 203 -10.02 -24.94 -13.59
C ALA A 203 -11.04 -26.02 -13.24
N LYS A 204 -10.89 -27.24 -13.78
CA LYS A 204 -11.78 -28.36 -13.47
C LYS A 204 -11.70 -28.72 -11.99
N ARG A 205 -10.48 -28.88 -11.46
CA ARG A 205 -10.26 -29.13 -10.02
C ARG A 205 -10.85 -28.03 -9.16
N GLY A 206 -10.70 -26.77 -9.57
CA GLY A 206 -11.20 -25.62 -8.86
C GLY A 206 -12.73 -25.58 -8.79
N ILE A 207 -13.40 -25.86 -9.91
CA ILE A 207 -14.87 -25.95 -9.98
C ILE A 207 -15.35 -27.08 -9.07
N ASP A 208 -14.77 -28.28 -9.18
CA ASP A 208 -15.16 -29.45 -8.39
C ASP A 208 -14.95 -29.27 -6.88
N LEU A 209 -13.90 -28.53 -6.48
CA LEU A 209 -13.57 -28.27 -5.07
C LEU A 209 -14.30 -27.05 -4.49
N SER A 210 -14.87 -26.17 -5.32
CA SER A 210 -15.66 -25.04 -4.85
C SER A 210 -17.00 -25.55 -4.29
N PRO A 211 -17.38 -25.18 -3.05
CA PRO A 211 -18.70 -25.53 -2.49
C PRO A 211 -19.90 -25.04 -3.32
N VAL A 212 -19.67 -24.07 -4.21
CA VAL A 212 -20.69 -23.46 -5.07
C VAL A 212 -20.41 -23.68 -6.56
N ASN A 213 -19.47 -24.59 -6.89
CA ASN A 213 -19.02 -24.88 -8.24
C ASN A 213 -18.54 -23.63 -9.01
N GLU A 214 -17.83 -22.71 -8.36
CA GLU A 214 -17.47 -21.42 -8.95
C GLU A 214 -15.95 -21.19 -8.89
N VAL A 215 -15.37 -20.69 -9.98
CA VAL A 215 -13.98 -20.22 -10.04
C VAL A 215 -13.90 -18.83 -10.66
N LEU A 216 -13.08 -17.96 -10.07
CA LEU A 216 -12.63 -16.71 -10.67
C LEU A 216 -11.38 -16.97 -11.50
N ILE A 217 -11.42 -16.62 -12.77
CA ILE A 217 -10.29 -16.70 -13.70
C ILE A 217 -9.87 -15.28 -14.05
N GLU A 218 -8.57 -15.00 -13.95
CA GLU A 218 -8.02 -13.66 -14.09
C GLU A 218 -6.69 -13.69 -14.84
N GLU A 219 -6.44 -12.67 -15.64
CA GLU A 219 -5.15 -12.51 -16.32
C GLU A 219 -4.02 -12.37 -15.29
N SER A 220 -2.90 -13.06 -15.53
CA SER A 220 -1.73 -12.87 -14.67
C SER A 220 -0.99 -11.60 -15.06
N LEU A 221 -0.74 -10.75 -14.07
CA LEU A 221 0.15 -9.60 -14.19
C LEU A 221 1.53 -9.86 -13.59
N LEU A 222 1.86 -11.12 -13.29
CA LEU A 222 3.14 -11.47 -12.67
C LEU A 222 4.32 -10.93 -13.49
N GLY A 223 5.20 -10.20 -12.83
CA GLY A 223 6.37 -9.61 -13.47
C GLY A 223 6.11 -8.26 -14.18
N TRP A 224 4.88 -7.74 -14.17
CA TRP A 224 4.63 -6.36 -14.60
C TRP A 224 5.23 -5.38 -13.59
N LYS A 225 5.52 -4.15 -14.04
CA LYS A 225 5.91 -3.07 -13.13
C LYS A 225 4.72 -2.67 -12.29
N GLU A 226 4.95 -2.36 -11.02
CA GLU A 226 3.91 -1.95 -10.07
C GLU A 226 4.20 -0.52 -9.58
N TYR A 227 3.19 0.33 -9.64
CA TYR A 227 3.29 1.74 -9.30
C TYR A 227 2.17 2.15 -8.34
N GLU A 228 2.46 3.15 -7.51
CA GLU A 228 1.47 3.74 -6.60
C GLU A 228 1.48 5.26 -6.72
N MET A 229 0.30 5.87 -6.69
CA MET A 229 0.10 7.32 -6.70
C MET A 229 -0.67 7.74 -5.46
N GLU A 230 -0.06 8.59 -4.63
CA GLU A 230 -0.72 9.25 -3.51
C GLU A 230 -1.39 10.52 -3.98
N VAL A 231 -2.72 10.52 -3.98
CA VAL A 231 -3.53 11.62 -4.52
C VAL A 231 -4.25 12.33 -3.39
N MET A 232 -4.36 13.65 -3.49
CA MET A 232 -5.18 14.48 -2.61
C MET A 232 -6.21 15.25 -3.43
N ARG A 233 -7.45 15.29 -2.94
CA ARG A 233 -8.56 16.03 -3.56
C ARG A 233 -9.36 16.83 -2.52
N ASP A 234 -9.74 18.05 -2.90
CA ASP A 234 -10.64 18.90 -2.10
C ASP A 234 -12.02 19.10 -2.73
N LYS A 235 -12.93 19.72 -1.97
CA LYS A 235 -14.33 19.93 -2.37
C LYS A 235 -14.51 20.90 -3.54
N ALA A 236 -13.46 21.65 -3.93
CA ALA A 236 -13.45 22.50 -5.11
C ALA A 236 -12.95 21.76 -6.36
N ASP A 237 -12.73 20.45 -6.26
CA ASP A 237 -12.15 19.58 -7.29
C ASP A 237 -10.69 19.90 -7.63
N ASN A 238 -9.97 20.59 -6.75
CA ASN A 238 -8.51 20.64 -6.86
C ASN A 238 -7.96 19.24 -6.55
N CYS A 239 -7.11 18.74 -7.45
CA CYS A 239 -6.44 17.45 -7.31
C CYS A 239 -4.93 17.61 -7.49
N VAL A 240 -4.15 16.97 -6.64
CA VAL A 240 -2.68 16.97 -6.71
C VAL A 240 -2.13 15.57 -6.44
N ILE A 241 -1.04 15.22 -7.14
CA ILE A 241 -0.21 14.07 -6.79
C ILE A 241 0.79 14.48 -5.72
N ILE A 242 0.71 13.85 -4.55
CA ILE A 242 1.65 14.11 -3.46
C ILE A 242 2.93 13.31 -3.64
N CYS A 243 2.84 12.06 -4.08
CA CYS A 243 3.99 11.21 -4.29
C CYS A 243 3.68 10.13 -5.31
N SER A 244 4.68 9.78 -6.11
CA SER A 244 4.65 8.65 -7.04
C SER A 244 5.70 7.63 -6.61
N ILE A 245 5.31 6.37 -6.49
CA ILE A 245 6.15 5.30 -5.98
C ILE A 245 6.29 4.23 -7.06
N GLU A 246 7.52 3.78 -7.31
CA GLU A 246 7.82 2.63 -8.15
C GLU A 246 8.26 1.45 -7.27
N ASN A 247 7.64 0.29 -7.49
CA ASN A 247 8.04 -0.93 -6.81
C ASN A 247 9.27 -1.52 -7.49
N PHE A 248 10.28 -1.85 -6.70
CA PHE A 248 11.48 -2.56 -7.16
C PHE A 248 11.15 -4.03 -7.42
N ASP A 249 10.40 -4.66 -6.50
CA ASP A 249 9.87 -5.99 -6.70
C ASP A 249 8.61 -5.89 -7.60
N PRO A 250 8.50 -6.68 -8.68
CA PRO A 250 7.39 -6.54 -9.63
C PRO A 250 6.09 -7.15 -9.10
N MET A 251 4.98 -6.88 -9.82
CA MET A 251 3.65 -7.43 -9.57
C MET A 251 3.72 -8.93 -9.25
N GLY A 252 3.10 -9.30 -8.12
CA GLY A 252 3.16 -10.64 -7.55
C GLY A 252 3.73 -10.67 -6.13
N VAL A 253 4.46 -9.62 -5.75
CA VAL A 253 4.83 -9.31 -4.36
C VAL A 253 4.01 -8.12 -3.93
N HIS A 254 3.29 -8.24 -2.81
CA HIS A 254 2.47 -7.14 -2.30
C HIS A 254 3.34 -5.90 -2.02
N THR A 255 2.91 -4.69 -2.41
CA THR A 255 3.65 -3.40 -2.19
C THR A 255 4.26 -3.23 -0.79
N GLY A 256 3.50 -3.57 0.25
CA GLY A 256 3.97 -3.63 1.64
C GLY A 256 5.14 -4.60 1.92
N ASP A 257 5.27 -5.70 1.18
CA ASP A 257 6.39 -6.66 1.20
C ASP A 257 7.43 -6.42 0.10
N SER A 258 7.19 -5.43 -0.78
CA SER A 258 8.13 -5.01 -1.81
C SER A 258 9.12 -3.96 -1.28
N ILE A 259 10.33 -3.96 -1.83
CA ILE A 259 11.18 -2.78 -1.87
C ILE A 259 10.50 -1.76 -2.79
N THR A 260 10.44 -0.50 -2.38
CA THR A 260 9.85 0.57 -3.20
C THR A 260 10.72 1.82 -3.18
N VAL A 261 10.59 2.64 -4.23
CA VAL A 261 11.32 3.90 -4.37
C VAL A 261 10.41 5.07 -4.72
N ALA A 262 10.78 6.25 -4.25
CA ALA A 262 10.16 7.51 -4.67
C ALA A 262 11.26 8.50 -5.13
N PRO A 263 11.09 9.22 -6.25
CA PRO A 263 9.94 9.16 -7.16
C PRO A 263 9.99 7.93 -8.10
N ILE A 264 9.08 7.85 -9.07
CA ILE A 264 9.16 6.90 -10.19
C ILE A 264 10.43 7.15 -11.01
N GLN A 265 11.11 6.09 -11.44
CA GLN A 265 12.40 6.11 -12.13
C GLN A 265 12.29 5.75 -13.61
N THR A 266 11.40 4.82 -13.98
CA THR A 266 11.45 4.15 -15.29
C THR A 266 10.30 4.46 -16.24
N LEU A 267 9.41 5.39 -15.89
CA LEU A 267 8.39 5.90 -16.80
C LEU A 267 8.90 7.12 -17.57
N THR A 268 8.53 7.22 -18.84
CA THR A 268 8.62 8.49 -19.56
C THR A 268 7.60 9.48 -18.99
N ASP A 269 7.83 10.78 -19.18
CA ASP A 269 6.87 11.81 -18.76
C ASP A 269 5.48 11.58 -19.38
N LYS A 270 5.39 11.10 -20.63
CA LYS A 270 4.10 10.76 -21.25
C LYS A 270 3.35 9.67 -20.49
N GLU A 271 4.02 8.59 -20.12
CA GLU A 271 3.43 7.51 -19.34
C GLU A 271 3.04 7.98 -17.93
N TYR A 272 3.88 8.82 -17.32
CA TYR A 272 3.59 9.43 -16.02
C TYR A 272 2.34 10.33 -16.08
N GLN A 273 2.21 11.21 -17.08
CA GLN A 273 1.04 12.07 -17.22
C GLN A 273 -0.24 11.26 -17.44
N ILE A 274 -0.18 10.16 -18.21
CA ILE A 274 -1.31 9.23 -18.35
C ILE A 274 -1.68 8.64 -16.99
N MET A 275 -0.71 8.14 -16.22
CA MET A 275 -0.95 7.60 -14.88
C MET A 275 -1.54 8.65 -13.94
N ARG A 276 -1.05 9.89 -14.00
CA ARG A 276 -1.53 11.02 -13.22
C ARG A 276 -2.99 11.36 -13.56
N ASP A 277 -3.32 11.46 -14.83
CA ASP A 277 -4.68 11.76 -15.29
C ASP A 277 -5.65 10.64 -14.92
N GLN A 278 -5.24 9.37 -15.07
CA GLN A 278 -6.04 8.23 -14.62
C GLN A 278 -6.24 8.26 -13.10
N SER A 279 -5.20 8.57 -12.33
CA SER A 279 -5.30 8.71 -10.87
C SER A 279 -6.37 9.74 -10.46
N PHE A 280 -6.44 10.88 -11.17
CA PHE A 280 -7.48 11.88 -10.95
C PHE A 280 -8.87 11.44 -11.40
N ALA A 281 -8.98 10.69 -12.49
CA ALA A 281 -10.25 10.12 -12.93
C ALA A 281 -10.79 9.12 -11.90
N VAL A 282 -9.93 8.25 -11.38
CA VAL A 282 -10.24 7.22 -10.37
C VAL A 282 -10.78 7.86 -9.08
N ILE A 283 -10.06 8.81 -8.47
CA ILE A 283 -10.48 9.45 -7.21
C ILE A 283 -11.80 10.21 -7.36
N ARG A 284 -12.03 10.84 -8.52
CA ARG A 284 -13.30 11.52 -8.85
C ARG A 284 -14.45 10.54 -9.01
N ALA A 285 -14.24 9.43 -9.73
CA ALA A 285 -15.27 8.45 -10.02
C ALA A 285 -15.74 7.70 -8.75
N VAL A 286 -14.80 7.34 -7.88
CA VAL A 286 -15.13 6.75 -6.58
C VAL A 286 -15.83 7.77 -5.68
N GLY A 287 -15.50 9.06 -5.81
CA GLY A 287 -16.18 10.14 -5.11
C GLY A 287 -15.54 10.51 -3.78
N VAL A 288 -14.22 10.36 -3.66
CA VAL A 288 -13.46 10.92 -2.54
C VAL A 288 -13.29 12.41 -2.78
N GLU A 289 -14.06 13.24 -2.09
CA GLU A 289 -14.13 14.70 -2.32
C GLU A 289 -13.27 15.51 -1.35
N THR A 290 -12.90 14.97 -0.20
CA THR A 290 -12.23 15.74 0.87
C THR A 290 -11.18 14.92 1.59
N GLY A 291 -10.08 14.58 0.92
CA GLY A 291 -9.04 13.77 1.54
C GLY A 291 -8.03 13.18 0.57
N GLY A 292 -7.25 12.23 1.09
CA GLY A 292 -6.23 11.50 0.35
C GLY A 292 -6.66 10.09 -0.01
N SER A 293 -6.07 9.54 -1.07
CA SER A 293 -6.23 8.15 -1.47
C SER A 293 -4.98 7.64 -2.17
N ASN A 294 -4.70 6.34 -2.01
CA ASN A 294 -3.63 5.63 -2.71
C ASN A 294 -4.24 4.84 -3.88
N ILE A 295 -3.65 4.97 -5.07
CA ILE A 295 -4.11 4.28 -6.28
C ILE A 295 -2.95 3.46 -6.84
N GLN A 296 -3.20 2.20 -7.17
CA GLN A 296 -2.19 1.25 -7.64
C GLN A 296 -2.38 0.90 -9.11
N PHE A 297 -1.26 0.76 -9.82
CA PHE A 297 -1.20 0.49 -11.24
C PHE A 297 -0.25 -0.67 -11.54
N GLY A 298 -0.66 -1.52 -12.49
CA GLY A 298 0.23 -2.44 -13.17
C GLY A 298 0.59 -1.89 -14.55
N VAL A 299 1.87 -1.89 -14.92
CA VAL A 299 2.32 -1.47 -16.27
C VAL A 299 3.14 -2.58 -16.92
N SER A 300 2.74 -2.96 -18.12
CA SER A 300 3.48 -3.94 -18.91
C SER A 300 4.82 -3.35 -19.37
N PRO A 301 5.96 -3.98 -19.05
CA PRO A 301 7.25 -3.51 -19.53
C PRO A 301 7.43 -3.70 -21.05
N ASP A 302 6.62 -4.55 -21.69
CA ASP A 302 6.77 -4.91 -23.10
C ASP A 302 6.08 -3.92 -24.05
N ASN A 303 4.95 -3.32 -23.62
CA ASN A 303 4.12 -2.48 -24.49
C ASN A 303 3.52 -1.24 -23.81
N GLY A 304 3.79 -1.01 -22.52
CA GLY A 304 3.27 0.14 -21.78
C GLY A 304 1.79 0.08 -21.43
N ARG A 305 1.09 -1.06 -21.64
CA ARG A 305 -0.30 -1.24 -21.19
C ARG A 305 -0.38 -1.01 -19.69
N MET A 306 -1.22 -0.06 -19.28
CA MET A 306 -1.44 0.35 -17.90
C MET A 306 -2.82 -0.10 -17.46
N VAL A 307 -2.90 -0.76 -16.31
CA VAL A 307 -4.15 -1.24 -15.71
C VAL A 307 -4.26 -0.75 -14.26
N ILE A 308 -5.47 -0.40 -13.84
CA ILE A 308 -5.77 -0.06 -12.44
C ILE A 308 -5.92 -1.33 -11.63
N ILE A 309 -5.20 -1.43 -10.51
CA ILE A 309 -5.25 -2.59 -9.60
C ILE A 309 -6.29 -2.37 -8.51
N GLU A 310 -6.15 -1.30 -7.74
CA GLU A 310 -7.06 -0.93 -6.67
C GLU A 310 -6.92 0.55 -6.29
N MET A 311 -7.86 1.05 -5.50
CA MET A 311 -7.73 2.30 -4.76
C MET A 311 -8.11 2.10 -3.30
N ASN A 312 -7.34 2.71 -2.40
CA ASN A 312 -7.63 2.77 -0.98
C ASN A 312 -8.20 4.16 -0.62
N PRO A 313 -9.50 4.30 -0.29
CA PRO A 313 -10.16 5.59 -0.04
C PRO A 313 -9.89 6.14 1.38
N ARG A 314 -8.62 6.08 1.81
CA ARG A 314 -8.15 6.44 3.15
C ARG A 314 -6.64 6.69 3.13
N VAL A 315 -6.09 7.14 4.26
CA VAL A 315 -4.64 7.06 4.48
C VAL A 315 -4.20 5.59 4.53
N SER A 316 -2.94 5.35 4.17
CA SER A 316 -2.31 4.05 4.03
C SER A 316 -0.87 4.08 4.57
N ARG A 317 -0.22 2.91 4.61
CA ARG A 317 1.24 2.83 4.82
C ARG A 317 1.99 3.65 3.77
N SER A 318 1.57 3.57 2.51
CA SER A 318 2.15 4.31 1.40
C SER A 318 1.96 5.83 1.56
N SER A 319 0.85 6.29 2.13
CA SER A 319 0.65 7.71 2.45
C SER A 319 1.57 8.20 3.57
N ALA A 320 1.87 7.35 4.56
CA ALA A 320 2.82 7.67 5.62
C ALA A 320 4.26 7.73 5.07
N LEU A 321 4.63 6.76 4.23
CA LEU A 321 5.88 6.74 3.48
C LEU A 321 6.01 8.00 2.60
N ALA A 322 5.00 8.32 1.81
CA ALA A 322 4.95 9.51 0.96
C ALA A 322 5.07 10.81 1.74
N SER A 323 4.41 10.90 2.90
CA SER A 323 4.52 12.06 3.78
C SER A 323 5.95 12.25 4.29
N LYS A 324 6.66 11.15 4.57
CA LYS A 324 8.06 11.17 4.98
C LYS A 324 9.01 11.42 3.82
N ALA A 325 8.70 10.89 2.64
CA ALA A 325 9.49 11.04 1.43
C ALA A 325 9.47 12.48 0.91
N THR A 326 8.34 13.17 1.00
CA THR A 326 8.16 14.51 0.40
C THR A 326 8.16 15.63 1.43
N GLY A 327 7.92 15.29 2.71
CA GLY A 327 7.66 16.26 3.76
C GLY A 327 6.24 16.86 3.73
N PHE A 328 5.38 16.45 2.78
CA PHE A 328 3.98 16.88 2.73
C PHE A 328 3.13 16.07 3.74
N PRO A 329 2.50 16.69 4.75
CA PRO A 329 1.82 15.95 5.82
C PRO A 329 0.40 15.51 5.42
N ILE A 330 0.27 14.43 4.64
CA ILE A 330 -1.00 13.97 4.02
C ILE A 330 -2.14 13.88 5.05
N ALA A 331 -1.94 13.16 6.15
CA ALA A 331 -2.99 12.96 7.17
C ALA A 331 -3.47 14.26 7.82
N LYS A 332 -2.55 15.22 8.06
CA LYS A 332 -2.87 16.55 8.60
C LYS A 332 -3.74 17.33 7.61
N ILE A 333 -3.33 17.37 6.34
CA ILE A 333 -4.07 18.10 5.30
C ILE A 333 -5.42 17.43 5.05
N ALA A 334 -5.48 16.10 4.95
CA ALA A 334 -6.73 15.36 4.77
C ALA A 334 -7.75 15.63 5.89
N ALA A 335 -7.30 15.71 7.14
CA ALA A 335 -8.16 16.08 8.27
C ALA A 335 -8.73 17.51 8.12
N LYS A 336 -7.94 18.47 7.65
CA LYS A 336 -8.41 19.84 7.39
C LYS A 336 -9.36 19.91 6.18
N LEU A 337 -9.10 19.16 5.11
CA LEU A 337 -10.02 19.07 3.97
C LEU A 337 -11.37 18.49 4.38
N ALA A 338 -11.38 17.46 5.25
CA ALA A 338 -12.61 16.83 5.74
C ALA A 338 -13.53 17.80 6.51
N VAL A 339 -12.98 18.87 7.09
CA VAL A 339 -13.73 19.95 7.77
C VAL A 339 -13.90 21.19 6.89
N GLY A 340 -13.69 21.07 5.58
CA GLY A 340 -14.13 22.04 4.58
C GLY A 340 -13.07 22.99 4.04
N TYR A 341 -11.80 22.88 4.48
CA TYR A 341 -10.72 23.62 3.83
C TYR A 341 -10.51 23.17 2.38
N LEU A 342 -9.96 24.07 1.57
CA LEU A 342 -9.42 23.80 0.25
C LEU A 342 -7.88 23.74 0.30
N LEU A 343 -7.26 23.10 -0.68
CA LEU A 343 -5.81 22.93 -0.74
C LEU A 343 -5.05 24.28 -0.86
N ASP A 344 -5.64 25.26 -1.55
CA ASP A 344 -5.08 26.60 -1.73
C ASP A 344 -5.20 27.49 -0.48
N GLU A 345 -6.11 27.16 0.44
CA GLU A 345 -6.29 27.85 1.72
C GLU A 345 -5.31 27.36 2.81
N LEU A 346 -4.70 26.20 2.60
CA LEU A 346 -3.77 25.59 3.53
C LEU A 346 -2.32 25.93 3.14
N LYS A 347 -1.50 26.31 4.11
CA LYS A 347 -0.07 26.55 3.88
C LYS A 347 0.72 25.24 3.91
N ASN A 348 1.77 25.16 3.09
CA ASN A 348 2.78 24.13 3.19
C ASN A 348 3.59 24.32 4.50
N ASP A 349 3.64 23.28 5.33
CA ASP A 349 4.29 23.30 6.64
C ASP A 349 5.80 23.57 6.59
N ILE A 350 6.48 23.12 5.52
CA ILE A 350 7.94 23.19 5.40
C ILE A 350 8.37 24.54 4.83
N THR A 351 7.82 24.95 3.69
CA THR A 351 8.20 26.22 3.05
C THR A 351 7.54 27.42 3.72
N ARG A 352 6.35 27.22 4.33
CA ARG A 352 5.50 28.24 5.00
C ARG A 352 5.02 29.40 4.12
N GLU A 353 5.49 29.47 2.88
CA GLU A 353 5.20 30.53 1.91
C GLU A 353 4.29 30.04 0.78
N THR A 354 4.34 28.76 0.44
CA THR A 354 3.52 28.17 -0.64
C THR A 354 2.24 27.55 -0.09
N PRO A 355 1.16 27.46 -0.90
CA PRO A 355 -0.04 26.72 -0.52
C PRO A 355 0.21 25.20 -0.52
N ALA A 356 -0.76 24.42 -0.04
CA ALA A 356 -0.78 22.95 -0.12
C ALA A 356 -1.31 22.44 -1.48
N SER A 357 -1.82 23.32 -2.34
CA SER A 357 -2.23 23.04 -3.72
C SER A 357 -1.05 22.97 -4.69
N PHE A 358 -0.10 22.08 -4.42
CA PHE A 358 1.06 21.83 -5.29
C PHE A 358 1.43 20.34 -5.28
N GLU A 359 2.19 19.92 -6.29
CA GLU A 359 2.80 18.59 -6.36
C GLU A 359 4.26 18.69 -5.90
N PRO A 360 4.68 17.97 -4.84
CA PRO A 360 6.05 17.98 -4.38
C PRO A 360 7.04 17.50 -5.45
N SER A 361 8.16 18.22 -5.59
CA SER A 361 9.33 17.78 -6.35
C SER A 361 10.48 17.54 -5.38
N ILE A 362 11.09 16.35 -5.45
CA ILE A 362 12.22 15.97 -4.60
C ILE A 362 13.49 15.85 -5.42
N ASP A 363 14.62 16.28 -4.86
CA ASP A 363 15.94 16.27 -5.49
C ASP A 363 16.84 15.15 -4.94
N TYR A 364 16.20 14.08 -4.49
CA TYR A 364 16.78 12.89 -3.90
C TYR A 364 15.91 11.67 -4.22
N VAL A 365 16.44 10.48 -3.97
CA VAL A 365 15.74 9.20 -4.05
C VAL A 365 15.46 8.73 -2.63
N VAL A 366 14.23 8.27 -2.41
CA VAL A 366 13.82 7.58 -1.19
C VAL A 366 13.69 6.10 -1.49
N THR A 367 14.17 5.26 -0.60
CA THR A 367 14.03 3.80 -0.69
C THR A 367 13.40 3.28 0.58
N LYS A 368 12.36 2.48 0.44
CA LYS A 368 11.75 1.70 1.51
C LYS A 368 12.12 0.23 1.33
N ILE A 369 12.49 -0.44 2.41
CA ILE A 369 12.70 -1.90 2.43
C ILE A 369 11.92 -2.50 3.61
N PRO A 370 11.10 -3.54 3.37
CA PRO A 370 10.34 -4.21 4.42
C PRO A 370 11.23 -5.02 5.35
N ARG A 371 10.82 -5.10 6.61
CA ARG A 371 11.42 -5.93 7.66
C ARG A 371 10.55 -7.15 7.90
N PHE A 372 11.13 -8.34 7.75
CA PHE A 372 10.48 -9.63 8.03
C PHE A 372 10.91 -10.16 9.40
N ALA A 373 10.26 -11.20 9.93
CA ALA A 373 10.68 -11.86 11.18
C ALA A 373 10.52 -13.39 11.09
N PHE A 374 10.79 -13.98 9.93
CA PHE A 374 10.60 -15.42 9.67
C PHE A 374 11.41 -16.31 10.61
N GLU A 375 12.50 -15.83 11.18
CA GLU A 375 13.28 -16.54 12.20
C GLU A 375 12.45 -16.92 13.44
N LYS A 376 11.37 -16.18 13.73
CA LYS A 376 10.42 -16.47 14.81
C LYS A 376 9.36 -17.51 14.42
N PHE A 377 9.25 -17.84 13.13
CA PHE A 377 8.20 -18.69 12.56
C PHE A 377 8.80 -19.72 11.57
N PRO A 378 9.62 -20.68 12.04
CA PRO A 378 10.38 -21.58 11.16
C PRO A 378 9.54 -22.52 10.29
N GLN A 379 8.26 -22.72 10.64
CA GLN A 379 7.31 -23.52 9.87
C GLN A 379 6.50 -22.69 8.86
N ALA A 380 6.59 -21.35 8.92
CA ALA A 380 5.89 -20.49 7.98
C ALA A 380 6.61 -20.48 6.63
N ASP A 381 5.84 -20.45 5.54
CA ASP A 381 6.38 -20.28 4.20
C ASP A 381 6.95 -18.86 4.02
N PRO A 382 8.28 -18.71 3.80
CA PRO A 382 8.93 -17.42 3.66
C PRO A 382 8.79 -16.80 2.26
N THR A 383 8.12 -17.47 1.32
CA THR A 383 7.89 -16.97 -0.04
C THR A 383 7.04 -15.70 0.02
N LEU A 384 7.48 -14.62 -0.62
CA LEU A 384 6.70 -13.39 -0.70
C LEU A 384 5.65 -13.53 -1.81
N THR A 385 4.44 -13.09 -1.51
CA THR A 385 3.28 -13.20 -2.41
C THR A 385 2.46 -11.92 -2.35
N THR A 386 1.25 -11.93 -2.88
CA THR A 386 0.27 -10.85 -2.74
C THR A 386 -0.28 -10.71 -1.31
N GLN A 387 0.07 -11.57 -0.36
CA GLN A 387 -0.27 -11.43 1.05
C GLN A 387 0.95 -10.93 1.84
N MET A 388 0.80 -9.81 2.54
CA MET A 388 1.86 -9.26 3.39
C MET A 388 2.28 -10.21 4.51
N LYS A 389 3.60 -10.29 4.74
CA LYS A 389 4.27 -11.03 5.81
C LYS A 389 5.30 -10.18 6.56
N SER A 390 5.61 -8.98 6.07
CA SER A 390 6.49 -8.02 6.76
C SER A 390 5.85 -7.50 8.06
N VAL A 391 6.71 -7.24 9.05
CA VAL A 391 6.34 -6.77 10.40
C VAL A 391 6.67 -5.29 10.61
N GLY A 392 7.30 -4.65 9.62
CA GLY A 392 7.70 -3.26 9.65
C GLY A 392 8.48 -2.90 8.38
N GLU A 393 9.06 -1.72 8.36
CA GLU A 393 9.81 -1.20 7.21
C GLU A 393 10.87 -0.19 7.66
N ALA A 394 11.96 -0.09 6.90
CA ALA A 394 12.93 0.98 6.99
C ALA A 394 12.78 1.90 5.78
N MET A 395 13.10 3.18 5.97
CA MET A 395 13.16 4.17 4.90
C MET A 395 14.51 4.88 4.96
N ALA A 396 15.13 5.09 3.80
CA ALA A 396 16.32 5.94 3.68
C ALA A 396 16.17 6.93 2.52
N ILE A 397 16.93 8.01 2.61
CA ILE A 397 17.01 9.08 1.61
C ILE A 397 18.45 9.17 1.15
N GLY A 398 18.71 9.20 -0.16
CA GLY A 398 20.03 9.43 -0.74
C GLY A 398 19.93 10.29 -2.00
N ARG A 399 21.00 11.00 -2.36
CA ARG A 399 21.05 11.79 -3.60
C ARG A 399 21.05 10.92 -4.87
N THR A 400 21.34 9.64 -4.71
CA THR A 400 21.28 8.63 -5.77
C THR A 400 20.58 7.37 -5.26
N PHE A 401 20.07 6.55 -6.17
CA PHE A 401 19.49 5.26 -5.82
C PHE A 401 20.48 4.37 -5.05
N LYS A 402 21.74 4.28 -5.52
CA LYS A 402 22.78 3.47 -4.88
C LYS A 402 23.02 3.86 -3.42
N GLU A 403 23.10 5.18 -3.15
CA GLU A 403 23.23 5.70 -1.79
C GLU A 403 22.00 5.36 -0.94
N SER A 404 20.80 5.66 -1.46
CA SER A 404 19.54 5.42 -0.75
C SER A 404 19.35 3.94 -0.40
N LEU A 405 19.59 3.03 -1.36
CA LEU A 405 19.51 1.59 -1.18
C LEU A 405 20.46 1.09 -0.08
N GLN A 406 21.75 1.44 -0.17
CA GLN A 406 22.77 1.00 0.80
C GLN A 406 22.48 1.56 2.20
N LYS A 407 21.99 2.80 2.31
CA LYS A 407 21.54 3.39 3.58
C LYS A 407 20.35 2.63 4.16
N CYS A 408 19.39 2.25 3.32
CA CYS A 408 18.21 1.53 3.77
C CYS A 408 18.58 0.12 4.27
N LEU A 409 19.40 -0.62 3.49
CA LEU A 409 19.82 -1.98 3.83
C LEU A 409 20.53 -2.05 5.19
N ARG A 410 21.42 -1.10 5.48
CA ARG A 410 22.12 -1.08 6.78
C ARG A 410 21.23 -0.70 7.97
N SER A 411 20.12 0.00 7.72
CA SER A 411 19.16 0.41 8.73
C SER A 411 18.03 -0.60 8.97
N LEU A 412 18.10 -1.78 8.34
CA LEU A 412 17.10 -2.85 8.53
C LEU A 412 17.23 -3.59 9.86
N GLU A 413 18.29 -3.35 10.63
CA GLU A 413 18.55 -4.03 11.90
C GLU A 413 18.51 -5.56 11.77
N ILE A 414 19.00 -6.07 10.63
CA ILE A 414 19.24 -7.50 10.35
C ILE A 414 20.73 -7.86 10.49
N GLY A 415 21.54 -6.89 10.94
CA GLY A 415 22.97 -7.04 11.03
C GLY A 415 23.64 -7.17 9.66
N ARG A 416 23.22 -6.43 8.63
CA ARG A 416 23.98 -6.28 7.38
C ARG A 416 24.44 -4.83 7.24
N SER A 417 25.62 -4.60 6.68
CA SER A 417 26.15 -3.22 6.50
C SER A 417 25.76 -2.58 5.16
N GLY A 418 25.08 -3.34 4.29
CA GLY A 418 24.73 -2.98 2.92
C GLY A 418 24.39 -4.25 2.13
N LEU A 419 24.59 -4.24 0.81
CA LEU A 419 24.43 -5.41 -0.06
C LEU A 419 25.42 -6.54 0.26
N GLY A 420 26.60 -6.22 0.81
CA GLY A 420 27.67 -7.15 1.16
C GLY A 420 28.91 -6.42 1.67
N GLY A 421 30.05 -7.10 1.72
CA GLY A 421 31.32 -6.53 2.18
C GLY A 421 31.41 -6.39 3.71
N ASP A 422 30.53 -7.07 4.44
CA ASP A 422 30.45 -7.04 5.90
C ASP A 422 31.13 -8.25 6.57
N GLY A 423 31.65 -9.18 5.77
CA GLY A 423 32.34 -10.37 6.25
C GLY A 423 31.43 -11.41 6.92
N LYS A 424 30.10 -11.21 6.89
CA LYS A 424 29.15 -12.11 7.55
C LYS A 424 28.78 -13.28 6.65
N PRO A 425 28.84 -14.52 7.16
CA PRO A 425 28.56 -15.70 6.36
C PRO A 425 27.09 -15.80 5.93
N TRP A 426 26.85 -16.62 4.92
CA TRP A 426 25.53 -16.99 4.41
C TRP A 426 25.24 -18.45 4.77
N ARG A 427 24.10 -18.70 5.42
CA ARG A 427 23.65 -20.05 5.75
C ARG A 427 22.53 -20.45 4.79
N ILE A 428 22.76 -21.50 4.01
CA ILE A 428 21.80 -22.01 3.03
C ILE A 428 21.61 -23.49 3.31
N GLY A 429 20.46 -23.84 3.90
CA GLY A 429 20.24 -25.18 4.42
C GLY A 429 21.26 -25.52 5.50
N THR A 430 22.03 -26.59 5.30
CA THR A 430 23.10 -27.03 6.21
C THR A 430 24.47 -26.44 5.88
N GLU A 431 24.60 -25.75 4.75
CA GLU A 431 25.88 -25.23 4.27
C GLU A 431 26.12 -23.79 4.73
N VAL A 432 27.39 -23.47 4.97
CA VAL A 432 27.84 -22.14 5.38
C VAL A 432 28.86 -21.65 4.36
N TYR A 433 28.57 -20.50 3.78
CA TYR A 433 29.41 -19.82 2.80
C TYR A 433 29.95 -18.52 3.42
N GLY A 434 31.21 -18.20 3.17
CA GLY A 434 31.77 -16.88 3.47
C GLY A 434 31.10 -15.78 2.65
N ASP A 435 31.20 -14.52 3.11
CA ASP A 435 30.58 -13.37 2.43
C ASP A 435 31.04 -13.20 0.97
N ARG A 436 32.29 -13.61 0.70
CA ARG A 436 32.93 -13.53 -0.61
C ARG A 436 32.98 -14.85 -1.37
N ASP A 437 32.47 -15.95 -0.83
CA ASP A 437 32.42 -17.22 -1.57
C ASP A 437 31.47 -17.09 -2.79
N ILE A 438 31.76 -17.84 -3.85
CA ILE A 438 30.88 -17.94 -5.02
C ILE A 438 29.87 -19.06 -4.76
N LEU A 439 28.60 -18.69 -4.60
CA LEU A 439 27.52 -19.66 -4.38
C LEU A 439 27.22 -20.46 -5.66
N PRO A 440 26.72 -21.70 -5.54
CA PRO A 440 26.26 -22.47 -6.70
C PRO A 440 25.19 -21.74 -7.52
N ARG A 441 25.28 -21.77 -8.85
CA ARG A 441 24.33 -21.06 -9.74
C ARG A 441 22.88 -21.51 -9.56
N ASP A 442 22.64 -22.79 -9.25
CA ASP A 442 21.30 -23.34 -9.01
C ASP A 442 20.67 -22.78 -7.73
N VAL A 443 21.46 -22.65 -6.67
CA VAL A 443 21.04 -22.02 -5.40
C VAL A 443 20.67 -20.55 -5.63
N ILE A 444 21.52 -19.81 -6.34
CA ILE A 444 21.27 -18.41 -6.71
C ILE A 444 19.99 -18.30 -7.53
N SER A 445 19.87 -19.11 -8.59
CA SER A 445 18.72 -19.07 -9.51
C SER A 445 17.41 -19.31 -8.75
N ARG A 446 17.37 -20.29 -7.85
CA ARG A 446 16.19 -20.56 -7.02
C ARG A 446 15.82 -19.37 -6.12
N LYS A 447 16.81 -18.75 -5.49
CA LYS A 447 16.62 -17.58 -4.61
C LYS A 447 16.24 -16.30 -5.36
N LEU A 448 16.52 -16.21 -6.65
CA LEU A 448 16.07 -15.11 -7.50
C LEU A 448 14.66 -15.35 -8.04
N SER A 449 14.35 -16.57 -8.51
CA SER A 449 13.06 -16.91 -9.11
C SER A 449 11.89 -16.93 -8.13
N VAL A 450 12.14 -17.29 -6.87
CA VAL A 450 11.11 -17.30 -5.82
C VAL A 450 11.30 -16.07 -4.93
N PRO A 451 10.37 -15.09 -4.96
CA PRO A 451 10.46 -13.91 -4.11
C PRO A 451 10.62 -14.28 -2.63
N ASN A 452 11.62 -13.69 -1.96
CA ASN A 452 11.93 -13.95 -0.55
C ASN A 452 12.62 -12.74 0.08
N ALA A 453 12.64 -12.68 1.42
CA ALA A 453 13.21 -11.58 2.19
C ALA A 453 14.71 -11.30 1.91
N GLU A 454 15.45 -12.28 1.39
CA GLU A 454 16.89 -12.17 1.13
C GLU A 454 17.20 -11.87 -0.35
N ARG A 455 16.19 -11.82 -1.23
CA ARG A 455 16.36 -11.80 -2.69
C ARG A 455 17.30 -10.69 -3.16
N ILE A 456 17.22 -9.49 -2.55
CA ILE A 456 18.10 -8.36 -2.86
C ILE A 456 19.60 -8.69 -2.69
N PHE A 457 19.96 -9.49 -1.69
CA PHE A 457 21.35 -9.90 -1.47
C PHE A 457 21.79 -10.99 -2.46
N PHE A 458 20.86 -11.83 -2.90
CA PHE A 458 21.16 -12.84 -3.92
C PHE A 458 21.37 -12.25 -5.31
N ILE A 459 20.92 -11.02 -5.57
CA ILE A 459 21.28 -10.27 -6.79
C ILE A 459 22.79 -9.98 -6.79
N ARG A 460 23.37 -9.54 -5.65
CA ARG A 460 24.82 -9.37 -5.51
C ARG A 460 25.55 -10.69 -5.80
N HIS A 461 25.11 -11.80 -5.19
CA HIS A 461 25.73 -13.10 -5.41
C HIS A 461 25.67 -13.55 -6.87
N ALA A 462 24.56 -13.28 -7.55
CA ALA A 462 24.40 -13.56 -8.98
C ALA A 462 25.42 -12.79 -9.83
N LEU A 463 25.57 -11.49 -9.58
CA LEU A 463 26.52 -10.65 -10.30
C LEU A 463 27.97 -11.12 -10.10
N ARG A 464 28.34 -11.47 -8.87
CA ARG A 464 29.67 -12.04 -8.54
C ARG A 464 29.90 -13.42 -9.18
N ALA A 465 28.84 -14.21 -9.34
CA ALA A 465 28.88 -15.51 -10.03
C ALA A 465 28.77 -15.39 -11.57
N GLY A 466 28.87 -14.17 -12.12
CA GLY A 466 28.89 -13.91 -13.55
C GLY A 466 27.54 -14.05 -14.25
N PHE A 467 26.41 -13.91 -13.53
CA PHE A 467 25.11 -13.76 -14.18
C PHE A 467 25.05 -12.42 -14.94
N THR A 468 24.45 -12.43 -16.12
CA THR A 468 24.16 -11.20 -16.85
C THR A 468 22.93 -10.50 -16.26
N ILE A 469 22.78 -9.20 -16.54
CA ILE A 469 21.58 -8.44 -16.16
C ILE A 469 20.31 -9.09 -16.74
N GLU A 470 20.38 -9.61 -17.96
CA GLU A 470 19.25 -10.30 -18.61
C GLU A 470 18.87 -11.59 -17.91
N GLU A 471 19.85 -12.39 -17.48
CA GLU A 471 19.56 -13.60 -16.69
C GLU A 471 18.86 -13.25 -15.37
N ILE A 472 19.34 -12.23 -14.65
CA ILE A 472 18.73 -11.79 -13.39
C ILE A 472 17.34 -11.19 -13.62
N PHE A 473 17.15 -10.38 -14.66
CA PHE A 473 15.85 -9.85 -15.07
C PHE A 473 14.87 -10.98 -15.38
N ASN A 474 15.29 -12.02 -16.11
CA ASN A 474 14.40 -13.12 -16.47
C ASN A 474 13.95 -13.95 -15.28
N LEU A 475 14.80 -14.08 -14.25
CA LEU A 475 14.47 -14.78 -13.01
C LEU A 475 13.59 -13.93 -12.08
N THR A 476 13.85 -12.62 -11.98
CA THR A 476 13.24 -11.77 -10.94
C THR A 476 12.13 -10.85 -11.44
N LYS A 477 12.18 -10.50 -12.73
CA LYS A 477 11.41 -9.43 -13.39
C LYS A 477 11.59 -8.03 -12.79
N ILE A 478 12.62 -7.83 -11.95
CA ILE A 478 13.04 -6.52 -11.44
C ILE A 478 13.61 -5.71 -12.61
N ASP A 479 13.17 -4.46 -12.77
CA ASP A 479 13.57 -3.62 -13.91
C ASP A 479 15.11 -3.52 -14.03
N ARG A 480 15.59 -3.60 -15.27
CA ARG A 480 17.02 -3.57 -15.61
C ARG A 480 17.71 -2.32 -15.08
N TRP A 481 17.00 -1.19 -15.02
CA TRP A 481 17.52 0.05 -14.46
C TRP A 481 18.07 -0.17 -13.04
N PHE A 482 17.31 -0.82 -12.16
CA PHE A 482 17.75 -1.12 -10.80
C PHE A 482 18.91 -2.11 -10.77
N LEU A 483 18.85 -3.15 -11.62
CA LEU A 483 19.89 -4.18 -11.67
C LEU A 483 21.25 -3.63 -12.12
N VAL A 484 21.26 -2.70 -13.08
CA VAL A 484 22.48 -2.01 -13.53
C VAL A 484 23.08 -1.18 -12.40
N GLN A 485 22.26 -0.45 -11.63
CA GLN A 485 22.74 0.32 -10.47
C GLN A 485 23.34 -0.59 -9.39
N ILE A 486 22.73 -1.75 -9.13
CA ILE A 486 23.27 -2.74 -8.19
C ILE A 486 24.59 -3.31 -8.73
N LYS A 487 24.69 -3.57 -10.03
CA LYS A 487 25.94 -4.02 -10.66
C LYS A 487 27.08 -3.03 -10.43
N GLU A 488 26.84 -1.73 -10.58
CA GLU A 488 27.88 -0.72 -10.32
C GLU A 488 28.36 -0.74 -8.86
N ILE A 489 27.48 -1.04 -7.90
CA ILE A 489 27.89 -1.22 -6.49
C ILE A 489 28.79 -2.45 -6.34
N VAL A 490 28.41 -3.57 -6.97
CA VAL A 490 29.15 -4.83 -6.88
C VAL A 490 30.49 -4.75 -7.61
N ASP A 491 30.54 -4.11 -8.78
CA ASP A 491 31.79 -3.90 -9.52
C ASP A 491 32.79 -3.07 -8.69
N PHE A 492 32.31 -2.02 -8.02
CA PHE A 492 33.14 -1.21 -7.14
C PHE A 492 33.58 -1.98 -5.88
N GLU A 493 32.73 -2.85 -5.35
CA GLU A 493 33.13 -3.77 -4.27
C GLU A 493 34.28 -4.70 -4.70
N GLU A 494 34.24 -5.23 -5.92
CA GLU A 494 35.31 -6.08 -6.45
C GLU A 494 36.61 -5.29 -6.70
N GLU A 495 36.51 -4.04 -7.15
CA GLU A 495 37.66 -3.13 -7.24
C GLU A 495 38.32 -2.95 -5.88
N LEU A 496 37.56 -2.58 -4.85
CA LEU A 496 38.07 -2.39 -3.48
C LEU A 496 38.70 -3.65 -2.90
N ALA A 497 38.17 -4.83 -3.21
CA ALA A 497 38.72 -6.08 -2.71
C ALA A 497 40.03 -6.51 -3.40
N THR A 498 40.26 -6.06 -4.64
CA THR A 498 41.50 -6.31 -5.37
C THR A 498 42.57 -5.25 -5.12
N ALA A 499 42.16 -4.06 -4.65
CA ALA A 499 43.08 -3.01 -4.22
C ALA A 499 43.94 -3.51 -3.05
N LYS A 500 45.23 -3.73 -3.30
CA LYS A 500 46.21 -3.98 -2.25
C LYS A 500 46.39 -2.69 -1.44
N ASN A 501 46.09 -2.74 -0.14
CA ASN A 501 46.57 -1.75 0.82
C ASN A 501 48.10 -1.70 0.84
#